data_AF-A0A5J4VNT0-F1
#
_entry.id   AF-A0A5J4VNT0-F1
#
_cell.length_a   1.000
_cell.length_b   1.000
_cell.length_c   1.000
_cell.angle_alpha   90.00
_cell.angle_beta   90.00
_cell.angle_gamma   90.00
#
_symmetry.space_group_name_H-M   'P 1'
#
loop_
_entity.id
_entity.type
_entity.pdbx_description
1 polymer ?
#
loop_
_entity_poly.entity_id
_entity_poly.type
_entity_poly.pdbx_seq_one_letter_code
_entity_poly.pdbx_strand_id
1 'polypeptide(L)'
;GDGERSFKGKDVQQFLEEQGIQCFFTGSPFIQHNRIVDSVVKTIRNGFGTSSNDFADPEKLQQLVYIYNKTPNLAYDNKFSLEEVQYNSDIVGAFIRMKTAFSYMKRRRQFNELAEFIGYKNGNVICKLFRQFISQHQKLSIVEIPIYYCKKVGENIDSLPQVYLQEFDINI
;
A
#
# COMPACT_ATOMS: atom_id res chain seq x y z
N GLY A 1 6.16 2.01 25.25
CA GLY A 1 6.21 0.62 24.78
C GLY A 1 7.48 0.49 23.99
N ASP A 2 8.45 -0.24 24.50
CA ASP A 2 9.79 -0.21 23.92
C ASP A 2 10.59 -1.43 24.41
N GLY A 3 10.55 -2.49 23.61
CA GLY A 3 11.33 -3.72 23.83
C GLY A 3 12.75 -3.64 23.27
N GLU A 4 13.15 -2.53 22.63
CA GLU A 4 14.48 -2.42 22.01
C GLU A 4 15.61 -2.44 23.04
N ARG A 5 15.37 -1.98 24.27
CA ARG A 5 16.37 -2.03 25.34
C ARG A 5 16.75 -3.47 25.70
N SER A 6 15.81 -4.41 25.62
CA SER A 6 16.06 -5.82 25.91
C SER A 6 16.97 -6.47 24.87
N PHE A 7 16.91 -6.02 23.61
CA PHE A 7 17.80 -6.48 22.53
C PHE A 7 19.21 -5.85 22.56
N LYS A 8 19.43 -4.81 23.37
CA LYS A 8 20.74 -4.17 23.59
C LYS A 8 21.54 -4.78 24.75
N GLY A 9 21.03 -5.84 25.38
CA GLY A 9 21.74 -6.57 26.42
C GLY A 9 22.99 -7.24 25.85
N LYS A 10 24.09 -7.23 26.61
CA LYS A 10 25.39 -7.79 26.19
C LYS A 10 25.29 -9.26 25.76
N ASP A 11 24.58 -10.06 26.54
CA ASP A 11 24.42 -11.51 26.28
C ASP A 11 23.67 -11.76 24.96
N VAL A 12 22.65 -10.95 24.66
CA VAL A 12 21.86 -11.06 23.43
C VAL A 12 22.68 -10.63 22.22
N GLN A 13 23.44 -9.53 22.33
CA GLN A 13 24.31 -9.06 21.25
C GLN A 13 25.41 -10.06 20.95
N GLN A 14 26.04 -10.62 21.98
CA GLN A 14 27.06 -11.65 21.82
C GLN A 14 26.49 -12.88 21.10
N PHE A 15 25.33 -13.38 21.52
CA PHE A 15 24.68 -14.51 20.85
C PHE A 15 24.38 -14.22 19.37
N LEU A 16 23.87 -13.02 19.05
CA LEU A 16 23.56 -12.63 17.68
C LEU A 16 24.82 -12.56 16.81
N GLU A 17 25.91 -12.03 17.34
CA GLU A 17 27.22 -11.97 16.66
C GLU A 17 27.79 -13.38 16.42
N GLU A 18 27.76 -14.24 17.42
CA GLU A 18 28.24 -15.64 17.33
C GLU A 18 27.47 -16.45 16.28
N GLN A 19 26.16 -16.19 16.15
CA GLN A 19 25.31 -16.85 15.14
C GLN A 19 25.34 -16.13 13.77
N GLY A 20 26.08 -15.03 13.64
CA GLY A 20 26.15 -14.25 12.40
C GLY A 20 24.81 -13.59 12.01
N ILE A 21 23.93 -13.31 12.97
CA ILE A 21 22.61 -12.74 12.74
C ILE A 21 22.71 -11.22 12.74
N GLN A 22 22.33 -10.60 11.62
CA GLN A 22 22.26 -9.15 11.51
C GLN A 22 20.93 -8.62 12.05
N CYS A 23 20.97 -7.61 12.93
CA CYS A 23 19.79 -6.95 13.47
C CYS A 23 19.63 -5.53 12.92
N PHE A 24 18.39 -5.17 12.61
CA PHE A 24 18.02 -3.85 12.11
C PHE A 24 17.07 -3.18 13.10
N PHE A 25 17.57 -2.19 13.83
CA PHE A 25 16.77 -1.35 14.71
C PHE A 25 16.65 0.04 14.11
N THR A 26 15.54 0.70 14.38
CA THR A 26 15.15 1.88 13.63
C THR A 26 14.60 2.94 14.59
N GLY A 27 15.40 3.99 14.84
CA GLY A 27 15.03 5.02 15.81
C GLY A 27 13.96 6.02 15.36
N SER A 28 13.37 5.87 14.17
CA SER A 28 12.46 6.88 13.60
C SER A 28 11.06 6.78 14.23
N PRO A 29 10.52 7.85 14.84
CA PRO A 29 9.16 7.84 15.40
C PRO A 29 8.07 7.78 14.32
N PHE A 30 8.42 7.96 13.04
CA PHE A 30 7.48 8.03 11.92
C PHE A 30 7.33 6.72 11.14
N ILE A 31 8.08 5.68 11.50
CA ILE A 31 8.03 4.41 10.80
C ILE A 31 7.39 3.41 11.75
N GLN A 32 6.39 2.69 11.25
CA GLN A 32 5.61 1.74 12.01
C GLN A 32 6.39 0.42 12.10
N HIS A 33 7.51 0.45 12.83
CA HIS A 33 8.59 -0.56 12.79
C HIS A 33 8.15 -1.98 13.04
N ASN A 34 7.11 -2.17 13.87
CA ASN A 34 6.58 -3.48 14.22
C ASN A 34 5.14 -3.70 13.76
N ARG A 35 4.65 -2.93 12.77
CA ARG A 35 3.25 -3.01 12.33
C ARG A 35 2.85 -4.43 11.91
N ILE A 36 3.76 -5.14 11.25
CA ILE A 36 3.52 -6.50 10.79
C ILE A 36 3.34 -7.42 11.99
N VAL A 37 4.25 -7.36 12.97
CA VAL A 37 4.17 -8.12 14.23
C VAL A 37 2.88 -7.80 14.98
N ASP A 38 2.55 -6.52 15.16
CA ASP A 38 1.31 -6.09 15.82
C ASP A 38 0.06 -6.61 15.10
N SER A 39 0.09 -6.65 13.76
CA SER A 39 -1.01 -7.17 12.95
C SER A 39 -1.18 -8.66 13.17
N VAL A 40 -0.09 -9.43 13.16
CA VAL A 40 -0.13 -10.88 13.41
C VAL A 40 -0.64 -11.18 14.81
N VAL A 41 -0.12 -10.47 15.83
CA VAL A 41 -0.59 -10.61 17.23
C VAL A 41 -2.08 -10.32 17.36
N LYS A 42 -2.59 -9.30 16.67
CA LYS A 42 -4.03 -9.00 16.63
C LYS A 42 -4.83 -10.10 15.96
N THR A 43 -4.36 -10.66 14.84
CA THR A 43 -5.04 -11.76 14.15
C THR A 43 -5.11 -13.00 15.03
N ILE A 44 -4.01 -13.39 15.65
CA ILE A 44 -3.96 -14.53 16.60
C ILE A 44 -4.91 -14.27 17.76
N ARG A 45 -4.84 -13.08 18.38
CA ARG A 45 -5.76 -12.71 19.48
C ARG A 45 -7.23 -12.80 19.07
N ASN A 46 -7.58 -12.28 17.88
CA ASN A 46 -8.96 -12.33 17.39
C ASN A 46 -9.43 -13.76 17.11
N GLY A 47 -8.53 -14.69 16.80
CA GLY A 47 -8.84 -16.11 16.63
C GLY A 47 -9.36 -16.78 17.91
N PHE A 48 -9.06 -16.22 19.09
CA PHE A 48 -9.62 -16.65 20.37
C PHE A 48 -11.00 -16.04 20.68
N GLY A 49 -11.48 -15.10 19.88
CA GLY A 49 -12.75 -14.43 20.14
C GLY A 49 -12.70 -13.49 21.36
N THR A 50 -13.78 -13.47 22.14
CA THR A 50 -13.95 -12.57 23.30
C THR A 50 -13.49 -13.17 24.64
N SER A 51 -13.17 -14.47 24.70
CA SER A 51 -12.69 -15.11 25.92
C SER A 51 -11.21 -14.81 26.17
N SER A 52 -10.94 -13.79 26.99
CA SER A 52 -9.58 -13.32 27.29
C SER A 52 -8.66 -14.36 27.95
N ASN A 53 -9.23 -15.37 28.61
CA ASN A 53 -8.47 -16.37 29.37
C ASN A 53 -7.83 -17.43 28.47
N ASP A 54 -8.38 -17.69 27.28
CA ASP A 54 -7.88 -18.74 26.38
C ASP A 54 -6.58 -18.32 25.68
N PHE A 55 -6.35 -17.02 25.48
CA PHE A 55 -5.11 -16.51 24.91
C PHE A 55 -3.90 -16.70 25.84
N ALA A 56 -4.13 -16.80 27.15
CA ALA A 56 -3.07 -17.02 28.14
C ALA A 56 -2.69 -18.50 28.28
N ASP A 57 -3.46 -19.42 27.69
CA ASP A 57 -3.22 -20.86 27.71
C ASP A 57 -2.17 -21.23 26.64
N PRO A 58 -0.98 -21.74 27.03
CA PRO A 58 0.08 -22.08 26.09
C PRO A 58 -0.32 -23.17 25.08
N GLU A 59 -1.13 -24.15 25.49
CA GLU A 59 -1.53 -25.26 24.61
C GLU A 59 -2.47 -24.76 23.52
N LYS A 60 -3.46 -23.94 23.91
CA LYS A 60 -4.39 -23.36 22.94
C LYS A 60 -3.70 -22.34 22.03
N LEU A 61 -2.75 -21.56 22.54
CA LEU A 61 -1.92 -20.65 21.73
C LEU A 61 -1.10 -21.42 20.70
N GLN A 62 -0.47 -22.52 21.10
CA GLN A 62 0.29 -23.36 20.18
C GLN A 62 -0.61 -23.97 19.09
N GLN A 63 -1.80 -24.46 19.47
CA GLN A 63 -2.79 -24.98 18.52
C GLN A 63 -3.25 -23.90 17.53
N LEU A 64 -3.55 -22.69 18.00
CA LEU A 64 -3.99 -21.62 17.12
C LEU A 64 -2.87 -21.16 16.18
N VAL A 65 -1.63 -21.05 16.67
CA VAL A 65 -0.46 -20.73 15.83
C VAL A 65 -0.24 -21.79 14.76
N TYR A 66 -0.41 -23.07 15.11
CA TYR A 66 -0.34 -24.17 14.14
C TYR A 66 -1.40 -24.01 13.05
N ILE A 67 -2.66 -23.78 13.44
CA ILE A 67 -3.77 -23.56 12.48
C ILE A 67 -3.50 -22.34 11.60
N TYR A 68 -3.05 -21.22 12.19
CA TYR A 68 -2.73 -19.99 11.47
C TYR A 68 -1.66 -20.21 10.39
N ASN A 69 -0.59 -20.95 10.70
CA ASN A 69 0.50 -21.21 9.75
C ASN A 69 0.10 -22.16 8.62
N LYS A 70 -0.78 -23.12 8.91
CA LYS A 70 -1.24 -24.16 7.94
C LYS A 70 -2.46 -23.72 7.11
N THR A 71 -3.19 -22.69 7.52
CA THR A 71 -4.39 -22.24 6.82
C THR A 71 -4.01 -21.37 5.61
N PRO A 72 -4.56 -21.63 4.41
CA PRO A 72 -4.35 -20.76 3.25
C PRO A 72 -4.77 -19.31 3.52
N ASN A 73 -3.93 -18.37 3.09
CA ASN A 73 -4.12 -16.96 3.43
C ASN A 73 -4.75 -16.17 2.28
N LEU A 74 -5.69 -15.28 2.60
CA LEU A 74 -6.37 -14.42 1.64
C LEU A 74 -5.40 -13.52 0.85
N ALA A 75 -4.24 -13.18 1.42
CA ALA A 75 -3.19 -12.45 0.71
C ALA A 75 -2.69 -13.17 -0.54
N TYR A 76 -2.85 -14.49 -0.60
CA TYR A 76 -2.50 -15.36 -1.72
C TYR A 76 -3.75 -15.95 -2.39
N ASP A 77 -4.89 -15.25 -2.34
CA ASP A 77 -6.18 -15.73 -2.86
C ASP A 77 -6.60 -17.10 -2.30
N ASN A 78 -6.23 -17.38 -1.04
CA ASN A 78 -6.42 -18.69 -0.38
C ASN A 78 -5.76 -19.86 -1.11
N LYS A 79 -4.72 -19.63 -1.91
CA LYS A 79 -3.99 -20.67 -2.64
C LYS A 79 -2.85 -21.29 -1.86
N PHE A 80 -2.23 -20.51 -0.96
CA PHE A 80 -1.04 -20.93 -0.23
C PHE A 80 -1.16 -20.56 1.25
N SER A 81 -0.70 -21.45 2.12
CA SER A 81 -0.51 -21.22 3.55
C SER A 81 0.79 -20.47 3.83
N LEU A 82 0.92 -19.92 5.04
CA LEU A 82 2.13 -19.18 5.43
C LEU A 82 3.36 -20.09 5.49
N GLU A 83 3.19 -21.33 5.92
CA GLU A 83 4.28 -22.30 5.95
C GLU A 83 4.78 -22.66 4.56
N GLU A 84 3.88 -22.89 3.61
CA GLU A 84 4.27 -23.17 2.21
C GLU A 84 5.02 -21.98 1.59
N VAL A 85 4.57 -20.76 1.89
CA VAL A 85 5.22 -19.54 1.40
C VAL A 85 6.61 -19.39 2.02
N GLN A 86 6.78 -19.69 3.32
CA GLN A 86 8.07 -19.56 4.02
C GLN A 86 9.18 -20.38 3.35
N TYR A 87 8.86 -21.55 2.83
CA TYR A 87 9.84 -22.46 2.21
C TYR A 87 9.92 -22.36 0.68
N ASN A 88 9.13 -21.48 0.06
CA ASN A 88 9.10 -21.35 -1.40
C ASN A 88 9.44 -19.92 -1.85
N SER A 89 10.70 -19.75 -2.27
CA SER A 89 11.22 -18.46 -2.74
C SER A 89 10.48 -17.90 -3.96
N ASP A 90 9.95 -18.76 -4.83
CA ASP A 90 9.27 -18.32 -6.04
C ASP A 90 7.91 -17.70 -5.73
N ILE A 91 7.17 -18.31 -4.80
CA ILE A 91 5.89 -17.78 -4.30
C ILE A 91 6.12 -16.43 -3.61
N VAL A 92 7.12 -16.35 -2.72
CA VAL A 92 7.49 -15.09 -2.04
C VAL A 92 7.86 -14.02 -3.07
N GLY A 93 8.73 -14.35 -4.02
CA GLY A 93 9.18 -13.44 -5.06
C GLY A 93 8.04 -12.92 -5.93
N ALA A 94 7.10 -13.79 -6.34
CA ALA A 94 5.92 -13.42 -7.10
C ALA A 94 5.03 -12.43 -6.33
N PHE A 95 4.80 -12.70 -5.03
CA PHE A 95 3.99 -11.83 -4.18
C PHE A 95 4.62 -10.43 -4.00
N ILE A 96 5.93 -10.36 -3.76
CA ILE A 96 6.65 -9.08 -3.63
C ILE A 96 6.53 -8.26 -4.92
N ARG A 97 6.73 -8.89 -6.08
CA ARG A 97 6.59 -8.21 -7.39
C ARG A 97 5.16 -7.68 -7.58
N MET A 98 4.15 -8.49 -7.27
CA MET A 98 2.74 -8.07 -7.36
C MET A 98 2.43 -6.87 -6.46
N LYS A 99 2.84 -6.91 -5.17
CA LYS A 99 2.58 -5.80 -4.23
C LYS A 99 3.32 -4.53 -4.62
N THR A 100 4.54 -4.67 -5.13
CA THR A 100 5.34 -3.56 -5.64
C THR A 100 4.63 -2.90 -6.83
N ALA A 101 4.21 -3.69 -7.82
CA ALA A 101 3.43 -3.20 -8.96
C ALA A 101 2.13 -2.49 -8.53
N PHE A 102 1.38 -3.06 -7.60
CA PHE A 102 0.15 -2.44 -7.09
C PHE A 102 0.42 -1.12 -6.33
N SER A 103 1.55 -1.03 -5.63
CA SER A 103 1.97 0.21 -4.96
C SER A 103 2.32 1.29 -5.97
N TYR A 104 2.97 0.93 -7.09
CA TYR A 104 3.15 1.82 -8.23
C TYR A 104 1.81 2.25 -8.85
N MET A 105 0.85 1.34 -9.01
CA MET A 105 -0.49 1.66 -9.52
C MET A 105 -1.27 2.60 -8.59
N LYS A 106 -1.20 2.40 -7.26
CA LYS A 106 -1.86 3.28 -6.27
C LYS A 106 -1.32 4.71 -6.31
N ARG A 107 -0.04 4.90 -6.67
CA ARG A 107 0.54 6.24 -6.93
C ARG A 107 0.10 6.85 -8.26
N ARG A 108 -0.49 6.07 -9.18
CA ARG A 108 -1.01 6.49 -10.49
C ARG A 108 -2.53 6.71 -10.53
N ARG A 109 -3.20 6.97 -9.39
CA ARG A 109 -4.49 7.67 -9.44
C ARG A 109 -4.24 9.16 -9.71
N GLN A 110 -3.66 9.44 -10.88
CA GLN A 110 -3.51 10.79 -11.41
C GLN A 110 -4.72 11.04 -12.30
N PHE A 111 -5.43 12.14 -12.02
CA PHE A 111 -6.45 12.66 -12.92
C PHE A 111 -5.73 13.28 -14.13
N ASN A 112 -5.18 12.40 -14.97
CA ASN A 112 -4.54 12.77 -16.22
C ASN A 112 -5.67 12.85 -17.24
N GLU A 113 -6.23 14.04 -17.40
CA GLU A 113 -7.25 14.33 -18.40
C GLU A 113 -6.86 15.64 -19.09
N LEU A 114 -7.11 15.72 -20.39
CA LEU A 114 -7.01 16.99 -21.10
C LEU A 114 -8.23 17.84 -20.77
N ALA A 115 -8.01 19.14 -20.66
CA ALA A 115 -9.06 20.09 -20.33
C ALA A 115 -8.80 21.42 -21.02
N GLU A 116 -9.87 22.09 -21.41
CA GLU A 116 -9.85 23.45 -21.95
C GLU A 116 -9.71 24.46 -20.81
N PHE A 117 -8.69 25.29 -20.86
CA PHE A 117 -8.49 26.35 -19.88
C PHE A 117 -9.54 27.45 -20.07
N ILE A 118 -10.26 27.81 -18.99
CA ILE A 118 -11.25 28.90 -19.01
C ILE A 118 -10.65 30.18 -18.40
N GLY A 119 -9.98 30.05 -17.25
CA GLY A 119 -9.47 31.21 -16.53
C GLY A 119 -8.96 30.88 -15.13
N TYR A 120 -8.61 31.92 -14.39
CA TYR A 120 -8.20 31.81 -12.99
C TYR A 120 -9.30 32.30 -12.05
N LYS A 121 -9.41 31.63 -10.90
CA LYS A 121 -10.26 32.07 -9.78
C LYS A 121 -9.55 31.79 -8.48
N ASN A 122 -9.31 32.84 -7.68
CA ASN A 122 -8.63 32.74 -6.39
C ASN A 122 -7.27 32.01 -6.44
N GLY A 123 -6.53 32.14 -7.55
CA GLY A 123 -5.24 31.44 -7.76
C GLY A 123 -5.35 29.98 -8.23
N ASN A 124 -6.57 29.45 -8.38
CA ASN A 124 -6.84 28.16 -9.00
C ASN A 124 -7.15 28.31 -10.49
N VAL A 125 -6.96 27.23 -11.24
CA VAL A 125 -7.34 27.11 -12.64
C VAL A 125 -8.77 26.58 -12.73
N ILE A 126 -9.61 27.28 -13.48
CA ILE A 126 -10.89 26.76 -13.94
C ILE A 126 -10.68 26.15 -15.31
N CYS A 127 -11.00 24.86 -15.45
CA CYS A 127 -10.93 24.17 -16.73
C CYS A 127 -12.21 23.39 -17.02
N LYS A 128 -12.49 23.23 -18.31
CA LYS A 128 -13.59 22.42 -18.83
C LYS A 128 -13.04 21.08 -19.30
N LEU A 129 -13.56 20.01 -18.74
CA LEU A 129 -13.13 18.65 -19.06
C LEU A 129 -13.70 18.23 -20.42
N PHE A 130 -12.88 17.62 -21.27
CA PHE A 130 -13.37 17.07 -22.54
C PHE A 130 -14.26 15.84 -22.32
N ARG A 131 -13.91 15.00 -21.34
CA ARG A 131 -14.75 13.89 -20.89
C ARG A 131 -15.71 14.37 -19.80
N GLN A 132 -16.99 14.10 -19.98
CA GLN A 132 -18.02 14.41 -18.98
C GLN A 132 -18.00 13.33 -17.90
N PHE A 133 -17.68 13.72 -16.67
CA PHE A 133 -17.74 12.80 -15.54
C PHE A 133 -19.10 12.92 -14.85
N ILE A 134 -19.73 11.77 -14.61
CA ILE A 134 -20.95 11.68 -13.81
C ILE A 134 -20.54 11.27 -12.41
N SER A 135 -20.71 12.16 -11.44
CA SER A 135 -20.57 11.85 -10.03
C SER A 135 -21.91 12.06 -9.33
N GLN A 136 -22.46 11.01 -8.72
CA GLN A 136 -23.59 11.06 -7.77
C GLN A 136 -24.67 12.12 -8.06
N HIS A 137 -25.22 12.12 -9.28
CA HIS A 137 -26.28 13.02 -9.78
C HIS A 137 -25.86 14.42 -10.26
N GLN A 138 -24.57 14.73 -10.39
CA GLN A 138 -24.11 15.97 -11.01
C GLN A 138 -23.14 15.71 -12.17
N LYS A 139 -23.42 16.42 -13.27
CA LYS A 139 -22.60 16.41 -14.48
C LYS A 139 -21.44 17.38 -14.29
N LEU A 140 -20.25 16.87 -14.01
CA LEU A 140 -19.04 17.67 -13.86
C LEU A 140 -18.47 17.91 -15.25
N SER A 141 -18.62 19.15 -15.72
CA SER A 141 -18.05 19.62 -17.00
C SER A 141 -17.00 20.71 -16.78
N ILE A 142 -17.12 21.49 -15.70
CA ILE A 142 -16.17 22.53 -15.31
C ILE A 142 -15.69 22.22 -13.90
N VAL A 143 -14.37 22.24 -13.70
CA VAL A 143 -13.74 21.98 -12.40
C VAL A 143 -12.78 23.11 -12.05
N GLU A 144 -12.69 23.40 -10.75
CA GLU A 144 -11.69 24.30 -10.18
C GLU A 144 -10.58 23.43 -9.59
N ILE A 145 -9.37 23.53 -10.14
CA ILE A 145 -8.21 22.75 -9.71
C ILE A 145 -7.03 23.67 -9.39
N PRO A 146 -6.24 23.37 -8.35
CA PRO A 146 -5.04 24.16 -8.07
C PRO A 146 -4.06 24.18 -9.24
N ILE A 147 -3.49 25.37 -9.51
CA ILE A 147 -2.61 25.60 -10.67
C ILE A 147 -1.41 24.64 -10.74
N TYR A 148 -0.89 24.20 -9.59
CA TYR A 148 0.27 23.31 -9.52
C TYR A 148 -0.02 21.87 -9.95
N TYR A 149 -1.30 21.49 -10.10
CA TYR A 149 -1.70 20.22 -10.73
C TYR A 149 -1.91 20.36 -12.25
N CYS A 150 -1.82 21.57 -12.79
CA CYS A 150 -2.02 21.84 -14.21
C CYS A 150 -0.68 21.92 -14.95
N LYS A 151 -0.62 21.34 -16.15
CA LYS A 151 0.49 21.53 -17.08
C LYS A 151 -0.06 22.01 -18.41
N LYS A 152 0.42 23.16 -18.90
CA LYS A 152 0.09 23.63 -20.25
C LYS A 152 0.77 22.70 -21.27
N VAL A 153 -0.03 22.13 -22.17
CA VAL A 153 0.43 21.16 -23.18
C VAL A 153 0.25 21.67 -24.63
N GLY A 154 -0.54 22.72 -24.83
CA GLY A 154 -0.78 23.34 -26.14
C GLY A 154 -1.59 24.64 -25.99
N GLU A 155 -1.67 25.41 -27.08
CA GLU A 155 -2.55 26.59 -27.18
C GLU A 155 -3.95 26.20 -27.69
N ASN A 156 -4.03 25.13 -28.49
CA ASN A 156 -5.24 24.66 -29.16
C ASN A 156 -5.20 23.14 -29.26
N ILE A 157 -6.35 22.50 -29.48
CA ILE A 157 -6.40 21.04 -29.69
C ILE A 157 -5.64 20.62 -30.96
N ASP A 158 -5.67 21.46 -32.00
CA ASP A 158 -5.00 21.22 -33.29
C ASP A 158 -3.47 21.34 -33.20
N SER A 159 -2.96 22.03 -32.18
CA SER A 159 -1.52 22.19 -31.94
C SER A 159 -0.96 21.18 -30.95
N LEU A 160 -1.76 20.20 -30.50
CA LEU A 160 -1.31 19.16 -29.58
C LEU A 160 -0.34 18.20 -30.27
N PRO A 161 0.80 17.84 -29.63
CA PRO A 161 1.66 16.79 -30.12
C PRO A 161 0.90 15.47 -30.27
N GLN A 162 1.21 14.70 -31.31
CA GLN A 162 0.52 13.44 -31.62
C GLN A 162 0.56 12.41 -30.48
N VAL A 163 1.57 12.48 -29.62
CA VAL A 163 1.68 11.68 -28.38
C VAL A 163 0.47 11.90 -27.46
N TYR A 164 0.02 13.15 -27.30
CA TYR A 164 -1.15 13.48 -26.49
C TYR A 164 -2.46 13.03 -27.14
N LEU A 165 -2.57 13.10 -28.47
CA LEU A 165 -3.76 12.63 -29.18
C LEU A 165 -3.96 11.11 -29.00
N GLN A 166 -2.86 10.35 -29.07
CA GLN A 166 -2.87 8.89 -28.85
C GLN A 166 -3.13 8.52 -27.37
N GLU A 167 -2.49 9.22 -26.43
CA GLU A 167 -2.59 8.89 -24.99
C GLU A 167 -3.99 9.16 -24.42
N PHE A 168 -4.69 10.18 -24.93
CA PHE A 168 -6.01 10.59 -24.44
C PHE A 168 -7.19 10.18 -25.34
N ASP A 169 -6.91 9.44 -26.43
CA ASP A 169 -7.89 8.93 -27.39
C ASP A 169 -8.80 10.06 -27.93
N ILE A 170 -8.17 11.15 -28.38
CA ILE A 170 -8.85 12.29 -28.99
C ILE A 170 -8.95 12.02 -30.50
N ASN A 171 -10.14 11.65 -30.95
CA ASN A 171 -10.47 11.64 -32.37
C ASN A 171 -10.84 13.08 -32.77
N ILE A 172 -9.94 13.75 -33.51
CA ILE A 172 -10.20 15.02 -34.20
C ILE A 172 -10.82 14.70 -35.57
#